data_AF-A0A521VD18-F1
#
_entry.id   AF-A0A521VD18-F1
#
_cell.length_a   1.000
_cell.length_b   1.000
_cell.length_c   1.000
_cell.angle_alpha   90.00
_cell.angle_beta   90.00
_cell.angle_gamma   90.00
#
_symmetry.space_group_name_H-M   'P 1'
#
loop_
_entity.id
_entity.type
_entity.pdbx_description
1 polymer ?
#
loop_
_entity_poly.entity_id
_entity_poly.type
_entity_poly.pdbx_seq_one_letter_code
_entity_poly.pdbx_strand_id
1 'polypeptide(L)'
;MGVRSCLAAFVLVGCAGAPPPPDWQLNAQSALAAFERHYLAGDTRLADLEFARAKSEIARTGRGDLLARAELVRCAARVASLEIDDCPGFERWRADAGPQELAYAEYLAGRHERAAGEDPLARLVAAGVQFRSGQSTPAAIAAAVDIASAQGWRRPLLAWLGVQAKRAEAAGDADAARRVKRRIELLSGPEVDRARAQ
;
A
#
# COMPACT_ATOMS: atom_id res chain seq x y z
N MET A 1 14.35 36.90 -51.70
CA MET A 1 14.37 35.68 -50.85
C MET A 1 12.98 35.45 -50.28
N GLY A 2 12.29 34.38 -50.69
CA GLY A 2 10.98 34.02 -50.15
C GLY A 2 11.11 32.88 -49.13
N VAL A 3 10.72 33.14 -47.88
CA VAL A 3 10.62 32.10 -46.83
C VAL A 3 9.22 31.51 -46.90
N ARG A 4 9.14 30.24 -47.32
CA ARG A 4 7.91 29.45 -47.34
C ARG A 4 7.68 28.85 -45.95
N SER A 5 6.74 29.40 -45.19
CA SER A 5 6.19 28.75 -43.98
C SER A 5 5.37 27.53 -44.38
N CYS A 6 5.90 26.33 -44.11
CA CYS A 6 5.10 25.10 -44.10
C CYS A 6 4.55 24.89 -42.69
N LEU A 7 3.27 25.21 -42.48
CA LEU A 7 2.50 24.70 -41.35
C LEU A 7 2.35 23.18 -41.54
N ALA A 8 3.13 22.39 -40.80
CA ALA A 8 2.90 20.96 -40.65
C ALA A 8 1.83 20.76 -39.58
N ALA A 9 0.59 20.50 -40.02
CA ALA A 9 -0.48 20.05 -39.16
C ALA A 9 -0.18 18.62 -38.69
N PHE A 10 0.22 18.47 -37.42
CA PHE A 10 0.30 17.16 -36.76
C PHE A 10 -1.12 16.62 -36.55
N VAL A 11 -1.49 15.61 -37.35
CA VAL A 11 -2.70 14.82 -37.12
C VAL A 11 -2.42 13.86 -35.97
N LEU A 12 -3.08 14.09 -34.84
CA LEU A 12 -3.16 13.14 -33.73
C LEU A 12 -3.98 11.94 -34.18
N VAL A 13 -3.32 10.85 -34.58
CA VAL A 13 -3.95 9.53 -34.71
C VAL A 13 -4.16 8.97 -33.31
N GLY A 14 -5.32 9.22 -32.74
CA GLY A 14 -5.79 8.51 -31.55
C GLY A 14 -6.14 7.08 -31.92
N CYS A 15 -5.39 6.09 -31.40
CA CYS A 15 -5.74 4.68 -31.48
C CYS A 15 -6.98 4.38 -30.62
N ALA A 16 -8.15 4.83 -31.05
CA ALA A 16 -9.44 4.48 -30.46
C ALA A 16 -9.94 3.19 -31.10
N GLY A 17 -9.52 2.03 -30.58
CA GLY A 17 -9.95 0.74 -31.16
C GLY A 17 -9.60 -0.54 -30.40
N ALA A 18 -9.14 -0.45 -29.15
CA ALA A 18 -8.97 -1.66 -28.35
C ALA A 18 -10.35 -2.15 -27.85
N PRO A 19 -10.65 -3.47 -27.90
CA PRO A 19 -11.83 -4.00 -27.25
C PRO A 19 -11.78 -3.68 -25.74
N PRO A 20 -12.95 -3.54 -25.07
CA PRO A 20 -12.96 -3.32 -23.63
C PRO A 20 -12.21 -4.46 -22.91
N PRO A 21 -11.57 -4.17 -21.76
CA PRO A 21 -10.91 -5.21 -20.99
C PRO A 21 -11.92 -6.28 -20.58
N PRO A 22 -11.51 -7.55 -20.51
CA PRO A 22 -12.39 -8.63 -20.09
C PRO A 22 -12.83 -8.48 -18.64
N ASP A 23 -14.02 -9.00 -18.29
CA ASP A 23 -14.64 -8.83 -16.97
C ASP A 23 -13.74 -9.26 -15.81
N TRP A 24 -12.98 -10.34 -15.96
CA TRP A 24 -12.06 -10.82 -14.92
C TRP A 24 -11.04 -9.74 -14.52
N GLN A 25 -10.59 -8.91 -15.46
CA GLN A 25 -9.59 -7.87 -15.21
C GLN A 25 -10.20 -6.71 -14.43
N LEU A 26 -11.45 -6.34 -14.71
CA LEU A 26 -12.18 -5.32 -13.95
C LEU A 26 -12.57 -5.82 -12.55
N ASN A 27 -13.02 -7.08 -12.45
CA ASN A 27 -13.36 -7.71 -11.19
C ASN A 27 -12.12 -7.86 -10.28
N ALA A 28 -10.99 -8.27 -10.83
CA ALA A 28 -9.74 -8.37 -10.07
C ALA A 28 -9.26 -7.01 -9.55
N GLN A 29 -9.27 -5.96 -10.38
CA GLN A 29 -8.86 -4.61 -9.97
C GLN A 29 -9.78 -4.05 -8.88
N SER A 30 -11.10 -4.18 -9.04
CA SER A 30 -12.05 -3.69 -8.05
C SER A 30 -11.94 -4.43 -6.72
N ALA A 31 -11.72 -5.75 -6.75
CA ALA A 31 -11.48 -6.56 -5.56
C ALA A 31 -10.14 -6.22 -4.87
N LEU A 32 -9.05 -5.97 -5.62
CA LEU A 32 -7.78 -5.52 -5.02
C LEU A 32 -7.91 -4.14 -4.36
N ALA A 33 -8.59 -3.20 -5.00
CA ALA A 33 -8.84 -1.89 -4.41
C ALA A 33 -9.73 -1.99 -3.15
N ALA A 34 -10.71 -2.91 -3.14
CA ALA A 34 -11.52 -3.18 -1.96
C ALA A 34 -10.70 -3.83 -0.83
N PHE A 35 -9.81 -4.78 -1.16
CA PHE A 35 -8.84 -5.34 -0.22
C PHE A 35 -8.04 -4.23 0.46
N GLU A 36 -7.40 -3.32 -0.30
CA GLU A 36 -6.58 -2.25 0.28
C GLU A 36 -7.38 -1.37 1.23
N ARG A 37 -8.59 -0.94 0.82
CA ARG A 37 -9.47 -0.13 1.67
C ARG A 37 -9.82 -0.84 2.97
N HIS A 38 -10.31 -2.08 2.90
CA HIS A 38 -10.67 -2.84 4.11
C HIS A 38 -9.45 -3.15 4.98
N TYR A 39 -8.33 -3.49 4.36
CA TYR A 39 -7.09 -3.83 5.05
C TYR A 39 -6.58 -2.65 5.89
N LEU A 40 -6.43 -1.49 5.25
CA LEU A 40 -5.93 -0.26 5.86
C LEU A 40 -6.93 0.32 6.85
N ALA A 41 -8.23 0.18 6.58
CA ALA A 41 -9.26 0.46 7.58
C ALA A 41 -9.11 -0.45 8.80
N GLY A 42 -8.69 -1.71 8.64
CA GLY A 42 -8.49 -2.67 9.71
C GLY A 42 -9.51 -3.80 9.76
N ASP A 43 -10.33 -3.96 8.72
CA ASP A 43 -11.40 -4.96 8.62
C ASP A 43 -10.87 -6.24 7.95
N THR A 44 -10.00 -6.98 8.66
CA THR A 44 -9.25 -8.13 8.11
C THR A 44 -10.14 -9.13 7.37
N ARG A 45 -11.30 -9.46 7.93
CA ARG A 45 -12.21 -10.45 7.34
C ARG A 45 -12.69 -10.04 5.95
N LEU A 46 -13.10 -8.79 5.78
CA LEU A 46 -13.52 -8.27 4.48
C LEU A 46 -12.34 -8.15 3.52
N ALA A 47 -11.19 -7.69 4.02
CA ALA A 47 -9.97 -7.63 3.23
C ALA A 47 -9.60 -9.02 2.66
N ASP A 48 -9.58 -10.07 3.49
CA ASP A 48 -9.24 -11.43 3.07
C ASP A 48 -10.23 -11.98 2.04
N LEU A 49 -11.53 -11.68 2.19
CA LEU A 49 -12.57 -12.05 1.22
C LEU A 49 -12.33 -11.39 -0.14
N GLU A 50 -12.09 -10.08 -0.16
CA GLU A 50 -11.81 -9.34 -1.40
C GLU A 50 -10.50 -9.78 -2.05
N PHE A 51 -9.48 -10.07 -1.25
CA PHE A 51 -8.22 -10.60 -1.78
C PHE A 51 -8.38 -12.00 -2.38
N ALA A 52 -9.15 -12.88 -1.74
CA ALA A 52 -9.48 -14.20 -2.27
C ALA A 52 -10.26 -14.09 -3.59
N ARG A 53 -11.21 -13.14 -3.68
CA ARG A 53 -11.95 -12.85 -4.91
C ARG A 53 -11.01 -12.41 -6.03
N ALA A 54 -10.13 -11.43 -5.78
CA ALA A 54 -9.15 -10.97 -6.76
C ALA A 54 -8.29 -12.14 -7.28
N LYS A 55 -7.79 -12.99 -6.39
CA LYS A 55 -6.99 -14.16 -6.76
C LYS A 55 -7.79 -15.17 -7.59
N SER A 56 -9.06 -15.40 -7.27
CA SER A 56 -9.92 -16.30 -8.03
C SER A 56 -10.12 -15.81 -9.47
N GLU A 57 -10.38 -14.52 -9.68
CA GLU A 57 -10.52 -13.93 -11.01
C GLU A 57 -9.23 -14.10 -11.84
N ILE A 58 -8.07 -13.81 -11.24
CA ILE A 58 -6.78 -13.95 -11.91
C ILE A 58 -6.45 -15.42 -12.19
N ALA A 59 -6.67 -16.33 -11.23
CA ALA A 59 -6.30 -17.74 -11.35
C ALA A 59 -7.00 -18.44 -12.52
N ARG A 60 -8.22 -18.02 -12.89
CA ARG A 60 -8.95 -18.54 -14.07
C ARG A 60 -8.23 -18.30 -15.39
N THR A 61 -7.24 -17.42 -15.42
CA THR A 61 -6.43 -17.11 -16.61
C THR A 61 -5.11 -17.89 -16.67
N GLY A 62 -4.71 -18.57 -15.59
CA GLY A 62 -3.41 -19.23 -15.47
C GLY A 62 -2.20 -18.28 -15.40
N ARG A 63 -2.42 -16.98 -15.18
CA ARG A 63 -1.38 -15.94 -15.19
C ARG A 63 -0.69 -15.80 -13.83
N GLY A 64 0.36 -16.59 -13.62
CA GLY A 64 1.20 -16.53 -12.41
C GLY A 64 1.82 -15.15 -12.15
N ASP A 65 2.20 -14.44 -13.23
CA ASP A 65 2.75 -13.08 -13.15
C ASP A 65 1.76 -12.05 -12.57
N LEU A 66 0.45 -12.23 -12.82
CA LEU A 66 -0.60 -11.38 -12.26
C LEU A 66 -0.92 -11.76 -10.81
N LEU A 67 -0.81 -13.05 -10.44
CA LEU A 67 -0.90 -13.49 -9.04
C LEU A 67 0.27 -12.95 -8.22
N ALA A 68 1.48 -12.92 -8.79
CA ALA A 68 2.65 -12.28 -8.19
C ALA A 68 2.39 -10.79 -7.89
N ARG A 69 1.84 -10.04 -8.87
CA ARG A 69 1.45 -8.63 -8.69
C ARG A 69 0.40 -8.44 -7.59
N ALA A 70 -0.63 -9.26 -7.57
CA ALA A 70 -1.66 -9.20 -6.53
C ALA A 70 -1.07 -9.45 -5.12
N GLU A 71 -0.15 -10.42 -4.99
CA GLU A 71 0.52 -10.70 -3.72
C GLU A 71 1.46 -9.57 -3.28
N LEU A 72 2.08 -8.84 -4.22
CA LEU A 72 2.85 -7.64 -3.90
C LEU A 72 1.98 -6.48 -3.41
N VAL A 73 0.75 -6.33 -3.93
CA VAL A 73 -0.23 -5.37 -3.38
C VAL A 73 -0.51 -5.67 -1.91
N ARG A 74 -0.78 -6.94 -1.58
CA ARG A 74 -0.97 -7.37 -0.19
C ARG A 74 0.25 -7.13 0.67
N CYS A 75 1.45 -7.44 0.17
CA CYS A 75 2.67 -7.20 0.93
C CYS A 75 2.90 -5.70 1.18
N ALA A 76 2.65 -4.83 0.21
CA ALA A 76 2.77 -3.39 0.36
C ALA A 76 1.84 -2.84 1.45
N ALA A 77 0.56 -3.26 1.47
CA ALA A 77 -0.39 -2.85 2.51
C ALA A 77 0.06 -3.28 3.92
N ARG A 78 0.69 -4.45 4.02
CA ARG A 78 1.30 -4.97 5.27
C ARG A 78 2.51 -4.17 5.70
N VAL A 79 3.44 -3.89 4.79
CA VAL A 79 4.61 -3.04 5.05
C VAL A 79 4.19 -1.64 5.50
N ALA A 80 3.20 -1.03 4.85
CA ALA A 80 2.64 0.27 5.26
C ALA A 80 2.06 0.25 6.69
N SER A 81 1.59 -0.92 7.12
CA SER A 81 1.03 -1.19 8.46
C SER A 81 2.05 -1.74 9.46
N LEU A 82 3.35 -1.71 9.13
CA LEU A 82 4.45 -2.27 9.93
C LEU A 82 4.32 -3.77 10.25
N GLU A 83 3.57 -4.51 9.44
CA GLU A 83 3.55 -5.96 9.46
C GLU A 83 4.66 -6.49 8.55
N ILE A 84 5.89 -6.48 9.07
CA ILE A 84 7.10 -6.76 8.29
C ILE A 84 7.39 -8.26 8.24
N ASP A 85 7.42 -8.82 7.03
CA ASP A 85 7.91 -10.16 6.74
C ASP A 85 8.46 -10.25 5.30
N ASP A 86 8.82 -11.45 4.83
CA ASP A 86 9.40 -11.68 3.50
C ASP A 86 8.35 -11.88 2.40
N CYS A 87 7.15 -11.30 2.54
CA CYS A 87 6.08 -11.40 1.54
C CYS A 87 5.78 -12.86 1.12
N PRO A 88 5.48 -13.80 2.04
CA PRO A 88 5.40 -15.23 1.72
C PRO A 88 4.36 -15.60 0.65
N GLY A 89 3.35 -14.74 0.43
CA GLY A 89 2.41 -14.88 -0.69
C GLY A 89 3.05 -14.68 -2.06
N PHE A 90 3.93 -13.67 -2.18
CA PHE A 90 4.68 -13.39 -3.41
C PHE A 90 5.72 -14.47 -3.70
N GLU A 91 6.40 -14.99 -2.67
CA GLU A 91 7.43 -16.02 -2.83
C GLU A 91 6.92 -17.26 -3.58
N ARG A 92 5.64 -17.61 -3.42
CA ARG A 92 5.00 -18.72 -4.15
C ARG A 92 4.92 -18.50 -5.67
N TRP A 93 4.87 -17.24 -6.12
CA TRP A 93 4.74 -16.84 -7.51
C TRP A 93 6.01 -16.18 -8.07
N ARG A 94 7.11 -16.14 -7.30
CA ARG A 94 8.34 -15.43 -7.68
C ARG A 94 8.91 -15.92 -9.00
N ALA A 95 8.80 -17.22 -9.29
CA ALA A 95 9.29 -17.82 -10.54
C ALA A 95 8.55 -17.31 -11.79
N ASP A 96 7.29 -16.88 -11.65
CA ASP A 96 6.47 -16.35 -12.74
C ASP A 96 6.53 -14.81 -12.83
N ALA A 97 7.21 -14.16 -11.88
CA ALA A 97 7.23 -12.71 -11.75
C ALA A 97 8.11 -12.04 -12.83
N GLY A 98 7.63 -10.92 -13.36
CA GLY A 98 8.42 -10.08 -14.27
C GLY A 98 9.51 -9.28 -13.53
N PRO A 99 10.42 -8.63 -14.28
CA PRO A 99 11.50 -7.83 -13.68
C PRO A 99 11.00 -6.67 -12.82
N GLN A 100 9.83 -6.09 -13.14
CA GLN A 100 9.24 -5.00 -12.35
C GLN A 100 8.76 -5.49 -10.98
N GLU A 101 8.10 -6.66 -10.94
CA GLU A 101 7.63 -7.30 -9.72
C GLU A 101 8.80 -7.69 -8.82
N LEU A 102 9.85 -8.29 -9.40
CA LEU A 102 11.06 -8.64 -8.67
C LEU A 102 11.69 -7.40 -8.04
N ALA A 103 11.90 -6.33 -8.82
CA ALA A 103 12.45 -5.07 -8.30
C ALA A 103 11.58 -4.46 -7.20
N TYR A 104 10.26 -4.55 -7.31
CA TYR A 104 9.36 -4.07 -6.26
C TYR A 104 9.43 -4.92 -4.99
N ALA A 105 9.56 -6.24 -5.11
CA ALA A 105 9.75 -7.14 -3.98
C ALA A 105 11.06 -6.85 -3.22
N GLU A 106 12.16 -6.59 -3.95
CA GLU A 106 13.43 -6.20 -3.32
C GLU A 106 13.32 -4.88 -2.55
N TYR A 107 12.57 -3.91 -3.10
CA TYR A 107 12.25 -2.67 -2.40
C TYR A 107 11.41 -2.90 -1.13
N LEU A 108 10.33 -3.69 -1.21
CA LEU A 108 9.51 -4.04 -0.04
C LEU A 108 10.32 -4.81 1.03
N ALA A 109 11.34 -5.55 0.59
CA ALA A 109 12.27 -6.24 1.47
C ALA A 109 13.33 -5.32 2.11
N GLY A 110 13.37 -4.03 1.77
CA GLY A 110 14.36 -3.08 2.26
C GLY A 110 15.76 -3.27 1.69
N ARG A 111 15.89 -3.98 0.56
CA ARG A 111 17.17 -4.20 -0.13
C ARG A 111 17.51 -3.10 -1.13
N HIS A 112 16.53 -2.28 -1.51
CA HIS A 112 16.72 -1.11 -2.35
C HIS A 112 15.84 0.05 -1.87
N GLU A 113 16.32 1.28 -2.08
CA GLU A 113 15.53 2.49 -1.90
C GLU A 113 14.77 2.85 -3.19
N ARG A 114 13.58 3.40 -3.02
CA ARG A 114 12.78 3.98 -4.10
C ARG A 114 12.11 5.24 -3.56
N ALA A 115 12.16 6.32 -4.33
CA ALA A 115 11.41 7.53 -4.01
C ALA A 115 9.91 7.21 -4.09
N ALA A 116 9.17 7.50 -3.02
CA ALA A 116 7.72 7.53 -3.09
C ALA A 116 7.29 8.80 -3.83
N GLY A 117 6.35 8.66 -4.76
CA GLY A 117 5.65 9.81 -5.33
C GLY A 117 4.69 10.45 -4.31
N GLU A 118 3.67 11.15 -4.80
CA GLU A 118 2.70 11.83 -3.92
C GLU A 118 1.62 10.89 -3.35
N ASP A 119 1.50 9.68 -3.88
CA ASP A 119 0.51 8.70 -3.43
C ASP A 119 0.66 8.38 -1.92
N PRO A 120 -0.40 8.58 -1.11
CA PRO A 120 -0.33 8.39 0.34
C PRO A 120 0.07 6.97 0.76
N LEU A 121 -0.40 5.94 0.05
CA LEU A 121 -0.06 4.56 0.39
C LEU A 121 1.40 4.29 0.06
N ALA A 122 1.88 4.68 -1.13
CA ALA A 122 3.27 4.54 -1.53
C ALA A 122 4.23 5.22 -0.55
N ARG A 123 3.86 6.40 -0.02
CA ARG A 123 4.65 7.10 1.01
C ARG A 123 4.68 6.35 2.35
N LEU A 124 3.57 5.72 2.76
CA LEU A 124 3.57 4.85 3.94
C LEU A 124 4.37 3.56 3.73
N VAL A 125 4.31 2.98 2.53
CA VAL A 125 5.16 1.83 2.17
C VAL A 125 6.63 2.22 2.28
N ALA A 126 7.03 3.38 1.75
CA ALA A 126 8.40 3.88 1.88
C ALA A 126 8.82 4.09 3.33
N ALA A 127 7.94 4.67 4.16
CA ALA A 127 8.19 4.79 5.59
C ALA A 127 8.38 3.41 6.25
N GLY A 128 7.54 2.42 5.90
CA GLY A 128 7.64 1.04 6.40
C GLY A 128 8.94 0.35 5.96
N VAL A 129 9.38 0.58 4.73
CA VAL A 129 10.68 0.08 4.22
C VAL A 129 11.85 0.72 4.98
N GLN A 130 11.83 2.04 5.20
CA GLN A 130 12.84 2.73 6.01
C GLN A 130 12.85 2.24 7.47
N PHE A 131 11.67 1.91 8.02
CA PHE A 131 11.56 1.33 9.35
C PHE A 131 12.19 -0.07 9.40
N ARG A 132 11.89 -0.92 8.41
CA ARG A 132 12.49 -2.26 8.27
C ARG A 132 14.02 -2.21 8.17
N SER A 133 14.57 -1.24 7.44
CA SER A 133 16.02 -1.09 7.26
C SER A 133 16.72 -0.35 8.42
N GLY A 134 15.99 0.03 9.48
CA GLY A 134 16.55 0.73 10.64
C GLY A 134 16.87 2.22 10.38
N GLN A 135 16.40 2.79 9.28
CA GLN A 135 16.70 4.16 8.84
C GLN A 135 15.60 5.18 9.20
N SER A 136 14.61 4.79 9.99
CA SER A 136 13.44 5.63 10.29
C SER A 136 13.76 6.79 11.27
N THR A 137 13.59 8.02 10.79
CA THR A 137 13.76 9.25 11.58
C THR A 137 12.49 9.62 12.36
N PRO A 138 12.59 10.43 13.45
CA PRO A 138 11.40 10.96 14.13
C PRO A 138 10.43 11.68 13.19
N ALA A 139 10.97 12.46 12.24
CA ALA A 139 10.16 13.19 11.26
C ALA A 139 9.43 12.25 10.29
N ALA A 140 10.08 11.17 9.84
CA ALA A 140 9.44 10.16 9.00
C ALA A 140 8.28 9.45 9.72
N ILE A 141 8.45 9.16 11.02
CA ILE A 141 7.41 8.56 11.86
C ILE A 141 6.22 9.52 12.06
N ALA A 142 6.50 10.80 12.31
CA ALA A 142 5.47 11.83 12.41
C ALA A 142 4.67 11.93 11.11
N ALA A 143 5.37 12.02 9.97
CA ALA A 143 4.74 12.06 8.65
C ALA A 143 3.89 10.81 8.36
N ALA A 144 4.35 9.62 8.76
CA ALA A 144 3.57 8.38 8.60
C ALA A 144 2.26 8.40 9.42
N VAL A 145 2.31 8.90 10.67
CA VAL A 145 1.10 9.10 11.47
C VAL A 145 0.16 10.10 10.82
N ASP A 146 0.68 11.21 10.29
CA ASP A 146 -0.14 12.24 9.64
C ASP A 146 -0.82 11.70 8.37
N ILE A 147 -0.09 10.95 7.53
CA ILE A 147 -0.65 10.31 6.33
C ILE A 147 -1.76 9.34 6.71
N ALA A 148 -1.48 8.40 7.62
CA ALA A 148 -2.47 7.38 8.01
C ALA A 148 -3.70 8.02 8.67
N SER A 149 -3.50 9.06 9.48
CA SER A 149 -4.58 9.81 10.13
C SER A 149 -5.44 10.57 9.11
N ALA A 150 -4.83 11.26 8.14
CA ALA A 150 -5.54 12.03 7.13
C ALA A 150 -6.40 11.14 6.20
N GLN A 151 -5.97 9.91 5.96
CA GLN A 151 -6.70 8.93 5.15
C GLN A 151 -7.71 8.09 5.94
N GLY A 152 -7.77 8.24 7.28
CA GLY A 152 -8.61 7.39 8.13
C GLY A 152 -8.17 5.92 8.17
N TRP A 153 -6.91 5.64 7.82
CA TRP A 153 -6.35 4.28 7.79
C TRP A 153 -5.94 3.83 9.19
N ARG A 154 -6.91 3.32 9.95
CA ARG A 154 -6.73 2.95 11.36
C ARG A 154 -5.60 1.93 11.59
N ARG A 155 -5.46 0.90 10.73
CA ARG A 155 -4.44 -0.15 10.93
C ARG A 155 -3.02 0.42 10.92
N PRO A 156 -2.55 1.10 9.86
CA PRO A 156 -1.23 1.72 9.88
C PRO A 156 -1.15 2.84 10.93
N LEU A 157 -2.23 3.59 11.20
CA LEU A 157 -2.22 4.63 12.23
C LEU A 157 -1.90 4.05 13.63
N LEU A 158 -2.55 2.94 14.02
CA LEU A 158 -2.28 2.26 15.28
C LEU A 158 -0.83 1.77 15.35
N ALA A 159 -0.33 1.18 14.26
CA ALA A 159 1.04 0.67 14.19
C ALA A 159 2.08 1.81 14.38
N TRP A 160 1.93 2.91 13.65
CA TRP A 160 2.85 4.05 13.71
C TRP A 160 2.74 4.84 15.02
N LEU A 161 1.55 4.96 15.61
CA LEU A 161 1.39 5.52 16.97
C LEU A 161 2.10 4.64 18.01
N GLY A 162 2.06 3.32 17.86
CA GLY A 162 2.83 2.40 18.71
C GLY A 162 4.34 2.66 18.64
N VAL A 163 4.86 2.93 17.45
CA VAL A 163 6.27 3.33 17.27
C VAL A 163 6.56 4.68 17.93
N GLN A 164 5.70 5.69 17.76
CA GLN A 164 5.89 7.00 18.42
C GLN A 164 5.90 6.88 19.95
N ALA A 165 4.98 6.11 20.53
CA ALA A 165 4.90 5.93 21.97
C ALA A 165 6.19 5.32 22.53
N LYS A 166 6.68 4.22 21.91
CA LYS A 166 7.93 3.55 22.33
C LYS A 166 9.14 4.48 22.26
N ARG A 167 9.21 5.36 21.25
CA ARG A 167 10.30 6.33 21.11
C ARG A 167 10.24 7.43 22.17
N ALA A 168 9.05 7.95 22.46
CA ALA A 168 8.86 8.94 23.52
C ALA A 168 9.28 8.38 24.88
N GLU A 169 8.92 7.12 25.18
CA GLU A 169 9.35 6.41 26.38
C GLU A 169 10.87 6.25 26.44
N ALA A 170 11.50 5.80 25.35
CA ALA A 170 12.96 5.65 25.27
C ALA A 170 13.70 6.99 25.42
N ALA A 171 13.08 8.10 25.05
CA ALA A 171 13.61 9.45 25.22
C ALA A 171 13.32 10.06 26.62
N GLY A 172 12.58 9.36 27.49
CA GLY A 172 12.16 9.87 28.79
C GLY A 172 11.04 10.92 28.74
N ASP A 173 10.42 11.16 27.57
CA ASP A 173 9.31 12.10 27.39
C ASP A 173 7.98 11.41 27.77
N ALA A 174 7.75 11.32 29.08
CA ALA A 174 6.56 10.68 29.64
C ALA A 174 5.25 11.39 29.24
N ASP A 175 5.29 12.71 29.02
CA ASP A 175 4.13 13.48 28.60
C ASP A 175 3.73 13.18 27.15
N ALA A 176 4.71 13.13 26.23
CA ALA A 176 4.46 12.73 24.85
C ALA A 176 3.96 11.28 24.79
N ALA A 177 4.58 10.36 25.53
CA ALA A 177 4.15 8.96 25.58
C ALA A 177 2.69 8.84 26.05
N ARG A 178 2.29 9.55 27.11
CA ARG A 178 0.90 9.59 27.60
C ARG A 178 -0.06 10.15 26.54
N ARG A 179 0.30 11.23 25.84
CA ARG A 179 -0.54 11.80 24.76
C ARG A 179 -0.78 10.80 23.63
N VAL A 180 0.28 10.10 23.19
CA VAL A 180 0.16 9.11 22.10
C VAL A 180 -0.67 7.91 22.54
N LYS A 181 -0.48 7.39 23.77
CA LYS A 181 -1.29 6.28 24.31
C LYS A 181 -2.77 6.58 24.35
N ARG A 182 -3.18 7.78 24.77
CA ARG A 182 -4.59 8.19 24.71
C ARG A 182 -5.16 8.17 23.30
N ARG A 183 -4.38 8.56 22.27
CA ARG A 183 -4.82 8.45 20.86
C ARG A 183 -5.03 7.00 20.44
N ILE A 184 -4.16 6.09 20.86
CA ILE A 184 -4.29 4.65 20.60
C ILE A 184 -5.57 4.09 21.25
N GLU A 185 -5.84 4.47 22.51
CA GLU A 185 -7.05 4.06 23.23
C GLU A 185 -8.34 4.52 22.51
N LEU A 186 -8.38 5.77 22.04
CA LEU A 186 -9.50 6.29 21.26
C LEU A 186 -9.76 5.49 19.97
N LEU A 187 -8.69 5.08 19.28
CA LEU A 187 -8.78 4.32 18.02
C LEU A 187 -9.08 2.83 18.23
N SER A 188 -8.81 2.31 19.43
CA SER A 188 -9.00 0.89 19.79
C SER A 188 -10.29 0.65 20.60
N GLY A 189 -11.07 1.71 20.86
CA GLY A 189 -12.23 1.64 21.74
C GLY A 189 -13.40 0.82 21.16
N PRO A 190 -14.22 0.19 22.03
CA PRO A 190 -15.32 -0.69 21.63
C PRO A 190 -16.39 0.00 20.78
N GLU A 191 -16.50 1.33 20.83
CA GLU A 191 -17.44 2.10 20.01
C GLU A 191 -17.05 2.09 18.52
N VAL A 192 -15.75 2.20 18.23
CA VAL A 192 -15.21 2.12 16.87
C VAL A 192 -15.37 0.69 16.32
N ASP A 193 -15.12 -0.32 17.15
CA ASP A 193 -15.26 -1.72 16.73
C ASP A 193 -16.72 -2.12 16.48
N ARG A 194 -17.68 -1.60 17.27
CA ARG A 194 -19.11 -1.82 17.02
C ARG A 194 -19.60 -1.20 15.72
N ALA A 195 -19.11 -0.01 15.36
CA ALA A 195 -19.48 0.66 14.11
C ALA A 195 -18.99 -0.08 12.84
N ARG A 196 -17.95 -0.92 12.96
CA ARG A 196 -17.39 -1.74 11.87
C ARG A 196 -18.00 -3.13 11.75
N ALA A 197 -18.63 -3.60 12.82
CA ALA A 197 -19.27 -4.92 12.87
C ALA A 197 -20.72 -4.90 12.34
N GLN A 198 -21.30 -3.70 12.17
CA GLN A 198 -22.62 -3.44 11.61
C GLN A 198 -22.52 -3.17 10.11
#